data_AF-A0A1X0J6U4-F1
#
_entry.id   AF-A0A1X0J6U4-F1
#
_cell.length_a   1.000
_cell.length_b   1.000
_cell.length_c   1.000
_cell.angle_alpha   90.00
_cell.angle_beta   90.00
_cell.angle_gamma   90.00
#
_symmetry.space_group_name_H-M   'P 1'
#
loop_
_entity.id
_entity.type
_entity.pdbx_description
1 polymer ?
#
loop_
_entity_poly.entity_id
_entity_poly.type
_entity_poly.pdbx_seq_one_letter_code
_entity_poly.pdbx_strand_id
1 'polypeptide(L)'
;MAAPKTVSADSLVVSTEDVESISNFRGFTQDGFVKKEQPATLDPNAPDVCKIIFDQTAVFGGGLKDFRSVVYSGTAGGYIKSINQITQSVGVYSDAEAARSAFDRLMPDMVKCSEAHIKNYEFTLTRPDSSTIFLDSKYWKAAYRAKSTVLATTSTVGFQHPELVTQGVLDAITDNVP
;
A
#
# COMPACT_ATOMS: atom_id res chain seq x y z
N MET A 1 21.77 -28.95 0.04
CA MET A 1 20.52 -28.42 -0.54
C MET A 1 20.13 -27.22 0.30
N ALA A 2 20.19 -26.00 -0.25
CA ALA A 2 19.70 -24.82 0.47
C ALA A 2 18.18 -24.92 0.57
N ALA A 3 17.62 -24.73 1.77
CA ALA A 3 16.17 -24.62 1.92
C ALA A 3 15.66 -23.49 1.01
N PRO A 4 14.50 -23.64 0.34
CA PRO A 4 13.93 -22.54 -0.41
C PRO A 4 13.78 -21.36 0.56
N LYS A 5 14.35 -20.19 0.21
CA LYS A 5 14.14 -18.96 0.97
C LYS A 5 12.64 -18.67 0.94
N THR A 6 11.93 -19.04 1.99
CA THR A 6 10.55 -18.63 2.19
C THR A 6 10.55 -17.12 2.34
N VAL A 7 9.96 -16.44 1.36
CA VAL A 7 9.74 -14.98 1.40
C VAL A 7 8.81 -14.68 2.57
N SER A 8 9.25 -13.84 3.51
CA SER A 8 8.38 -13.35 4.59
C SER A 8 7.93 -11.93 4.28
N ALA A 9 6.65 -11.64 4.53
CA ALA A 9 6.08 -10.32 4.36
C ALA A 9 6.80 -9.28 5.24
N ASP A 10 7.30 -9.67 6.42
CA ASP A 10 8.01 -8.77 7.32
C ASP A 10 9.35 -8.29 6.73
N SER A 11 10.07 -9.17 6.03
CA SER A 11 11.35 -8.84 5.40
C SER A 11 11.23 -7.95 4.17
N LEU A 12 10.02 -7.79 3.63
CA LEU A 12 9.75 -6.98 2.44
C LEU A 12 9.31 -5.55 2.78
N VAL A 13 8.79 -5.33 3.97
CA VAL A 13 8.40 -4.00 4.43
C VAL A 13 9.64 -3.12 4.58
N VAL A 14 9.56 -1.91 4.03
CA VAL A 14 10.66 -0.94 4.08
C VAL A 14 10.73 -0.33 5.47
N SER A 15 11.95 -0.23 6.01
CA SER A 15 12.22 0.30 7.34
C SER A 15 11.86 1.79 7.46
N THR A 16 11.67 2.30 8.68
CA THR A 16 11.44 3.73 8.88
C THR A 16 12.58 4.56 8.30
N GLU A 17 13.84 4.15 8.48
CA GLU A 17 15.03 4.88 8.00
C GLU A 17 15.04 5.03 6.48
N ASP A 18 14.73 3.95 5.76
CA ASP A 18 14.63 3.98 4.29
C ASP A 18 13.45 4.83 3.83
N VAL A 19 12.31 4.74 4.52
CA VAL A 19 11.14 5.58 4.25
C VAL A 19 11.45 7.07 4.49
N GLU A 20 12.21 7.41 5.53
CA GLU A 20 12.68 8.79 5.77
C GLU A 20 13.57 9.29 4.63
N SER A 21 14.44 8.42 4.11
CA SER A 21 15.33 8.72 2.99
C SER A 21 14.54 8.95 1.69
N ILE A 22 13.58 8.07 1.37
CA ILE A 22 12.71 8.17 0.19
C ILE A 22 11.80 9.40 0.27
N SER A 23 11.22 9.66 1.44
CA SER A 23 10.24 10.74 1.64
C SER A 23 10.85 12.10 1.94
N ASN A 24 12.16 12.14 2.24
CA ASN A 24 12.87 13.29 2.78
C ASN A 24 12.16 13.91 4.01
N PHE A 25 11.51 13.07 4.82
CA PHE A 25 10.77 13.47 6.01
C PHE A 25 11.28 12.70 7.23
N ARG A 26 11.77 13.41 8.25
CA ARG A 26 12.35 12.82 9.48
C ARG A 26 11.47 12.99 10.72
N GLY A 27 10.18 13.22 10.51
CA GLY A 27 9.23 13.54 11.58
C GLY A 27 8.38 12.36 12.04
N PHE A 28 8.69 11.13 11.61
CA PHE A 28 7.96 9.94 12.06
C PHE A 28 8.24 9.70 13.55
N THR A 29 7.21 9.25 14.28
CA THR A 29 7.30 9.01 15.72
C THR A 29 7.02 7.54 16.05
N GLN A 30 7.54 7.07 17.19
CA GLN A 30 7.23 5.72 17.67
C GLN A 30 5.73 5.55 17.95
N ASP A 31 5.08 6.56 18.53
CA ASP A 31 3.63 6.53 18.77
C ASP A 31 2.82 6.50 17.46
N GLY A 32 3.40 6.99 16.37
CA GLY A 32 2.82 6.96 15.03
C GLY A 32 3.06 5.66 14.27
N PHE A 33 3.76 4.68 14.87
CA PHE A 33 4.05 3.38 14.27
C PHE A 33 2.99 2.34 14.62
N VAL A 34 2.41 1.71 13.61
CA VAL A 34 1.48 0.59 13.78
C VAL A 34 1.92 -0.56 12.90
N LYS A 35 1.97 -1.78 13.45
CA LYS A 35 2.27 -3.02 12.74
C LYS A 35 1.11 -4.00 12.89
N LYS A 36 0.65 -4.59 11.79
CA LYS A 36 -0.40 -5.62 11.77
C LYS A 36 0.04 -6.85 10.98
N GLU A 37 -0.31 -8.02 11.50
CA GLU A 37 -0.01 -9.34 10.89
C GLU A 37 -1.18 -9.90 10.08
N GLN A 38 -2.33 -9.25 10.17
CA GLN A 38 -3.52 -9.65 9.45
C GLN A 38 -4.12 -8.42 8.74
N PRO A 39 -4.72 -8.61 7.55
CA PRO A 39 -5.45 -7.55 6.87
C PRO A 39 -6.52 -6.94 7.78
N ALA A 40 -6.72 -5.64 7.68
CA ALA A 40 -7.74 -4.93 8.41
C ALA A 40 -8.51 -3.95 7.50
N THR A 41 -9.72 -3.62 7.90
CA THR A 41 -10.47 -2.50 7.32
C THR A 41 -9.77 -1.19 7.69
N LEU A 42 -9.43 -0.37 6.69
CA LEU A 42 -8.76 0.92 6.84
C LEU A 42 -9.78 2.04 7.06
N ASP A 43 -10.86 2.05 6.28
CA ASP A 43 -12.00 2.96 6.49
C ASP A 43 -13.30 2.15 6.58
N PRO A 44 -13.87 1.96 7.79
CA PRO A 44 -15.13 1.23 7.97
C PRO A 44 -16.34 1.98 7.43
N ASN A 45 -16.22 3.28 7.12
CA ASN A 45 -17.30 4.08 6.54
C ASN A 45 -17.24 4.12 5.01
N ALA A 46 -16.23 3.47 4.40
CA ALA A 46 -16.10 3.42 2.95
C ALA A 46 -17.35 2.76 2.34
N PRO A 47 -17.93 3.37 1.27
CA PRO A 47 -19.03 2.76 0.54
C PRO A 47 -18.69 1.35 0.07
N ASP A 48 -19.68 0.47 -0.01
CA ASP A 48 -19.47 -0.94 -0.41
C ASP A 48 -18.73 -1.06 -1.75
N VAL A 49 -19.06 -0.20 -2.72
CA VAL A 49 -18.41 -0.16 -4.04
C VAL A 49 -16.91 0.18 -3.98
N CYS A 50 -16.46 0.80 -2.89
CA CYS A 50 -15.09 1.26 -2.68
C CYS A 50 -14.28 0.40 -1.70
N LYS A 51 -14.87 -0.66 -1.14
CA LYS A 51 -14.18 -1.54 -0.18
C LYS A 51 -12.87 -2.12 -0.71
N ILE A 52 -12.75 -2.35 -2.01
CA ILE A 52 -11.53 -2.88 -2.64
C ILE A 52 -10.29 -1.95 -2.48
N ILE A 53 -10.48 -0.70 -2.05
CA ILE A 53 -9.40 0.26 -1.80
C ILE A 53 -9.16 0.43 -0.30
N PHE A 54 -10.24 0.47 0.48
CA PHE A 54 -10.21 0.83 1.90
C PHE A 54 -10.35 -0.36 2.85
N ASP A 55 -10.37 -1.59 2.34
CA ASP A 55 -10.34 -2.81 3.13
C ASP A 55 -9.22 -3.74 2.65
N GLN A 56 -8.20 -3.94 3.49
CA GLN A 56 -7.09 -4.83 3.14
C GLN A 56 -7.55 -6.29 2.98
N THR A 57 -8.61 -6.70 3.67
CA THR A 57 -9.19 -8.03 3.51
C THR A 57 -9.77 -8.20 2.10
N ALA A 58 -10.35 -7.14 1.55
CA ALA A 58 -10.84 -7.12 0.16
C ALA A 58 -9.68 -7.08 -0.85
N VAL A 59 -8.66 -6.25 -0.58
CA VAL A 59 -7.46 -6.12 -1.46
C VAL A 59 -6.71 -7.43 -1.59
N PHE A 60 -6.35 -8.04 -0.46
CA PHE A 60 -5.49 -9.22 -0.45
C PHE A 60 -6.30 -10.53 -0.58
N GLY A 61 -7.57 -10.52 -0.16
CA GLY A 61 -8.43 -11.68 -0.26
C GLY A 61 -7.90 -12.90 0.49
N GLY A 62 -8.28 -14.09 0.01
CA GLY A 62 -7.83 -15.38 0.57
C GLY A 62 -6.54 -15.90 -0.06
N GLY A 63 -5.95 -16.92 0.56
CA GLY A 63 -4.78 -17.64 0.04
C GLY A 63 -3.41 -17.07 0.45
N LEU A 64 -3.41 -16.08 1.36
CA LEU A 64 -2.18 -15.55 1.96
C LEU A 64 -1.45 -16.63 2.75
N LYS A 65 -0.14 -16.73 2.53
CA LYS A 65 0.81 -17.50 3.33
C LYS A 65 1.40 -16.66 4.45
N ASP A 66 1.62 -15.38 4.18
CA ASP A 66 2.13 -14.39 5.12
C ASP A 66 1.57 -13.01 4.76
N PHE A 67 1.38 -12.15 5.76
CA PHE A 67 0.90 -10.79 5.58
C PHE A 67 1.56 -9.84 6.58
N ARG A 68 1.91 -8.66 6.10
CA ARG A 68 2.37 -7.57 6.96
C ARG A 68 1.82 -6.25 6.48
N SER A 69 1.30 -5.46 7.42
CA SER A 69 1.01 -4.04 7.20
C SER A 69 1.75 -3.21 8.23
N VAL A 70 2.36 -2.13 7.78
CA VAL A 70 2.92 -1.09 8.66
C VAL A 70 2.36 0.28 8.31
N VAL A 71 2.21 1.10 9.33
CA VAL A 71 1.90 2.52 9.20
C VAL A 71 2.99 3.29 9.91
N TYR A 72 3.59 4.24 9.20
CA TYR A 72 4.48 5.26 9.76
C TYR A 72 3.75 6.59 9.71
N SER A 73 3.58 7.25 10.85
CA SER A 73 2.97 8.58 10.91
C SER A 73 3.78 9.53 11.76
N GLY A 74 3.64 10.81 11.45
CA GLY A 74 4.36 11.89 12.09
C GLY A 74 3.74 13.23 11.73
N THR A 75 4.16 14.28 12.43
CA THR A 75 3.69 15.65 12.15
C THR A 75 4.85 16.52 11.69
N ALA A 76 4.68 17.25 10.59
CA ALA A 76 5.62 18.29 10.22
C ALA A 76 5.49 19.49 11.17
N GLY A 77 6.61 19.95 11.75
CA GLY A 77 6.64 21.13 12.61
C GLY A 77 6.57 22.42 11.79
N GLY A 78 5.45 23.13 11.87
CA GLY A 78 5.19 24.43 11.24
C GLY A 78 3.85 25.02 11.69
N TYR A 79 3.48 26.20 11.17
CA TYR A 79 2.19 26.87 11.50
C TYR A 79 0.95 26.04 11.13
N ILE A 80 1.09 25.09 10.20
CA ILE A 80 0.05 24.12 9.83
C ILE A 80 0.59 22.74 10.21
N LYS A 81 -0.08 22.07 11.15
CA LYS A 81 0.19 20.66 11.47
C LYS A 81 -0.35 19.79 10.34
N SER A 82 0.50 19.38 9.40
CA SER A 82 0.16 18.30 8.47
C SER A 82 0.56 16.96 9.10
N ILE A 83 -0.35 15.99 9.05
CA ILE A 83 -0.03 14.60 9.36
C ILE A 83 0.57 14.00 8.09
N ASN A 84 1.82 13.55 8.20
CA ASN A 84 2.51 12.80 7.17
C ASN A 84 2.37 11.34 7.55
N GLN A 85 1.71 10.55 6.71
CA GLN A 85 1.45 9.14 6.97
C GLN A 85 1.77 8.30 5.74
N ILE A 86 2.46 7.19 5.95
CA ILE A 86 2.73 6.18 4.93
C ILE A 86 2.20 4.85 5.46
N THR A 87 1.40 4.18 4.67
CA THR A 87 0.94 2.81 4.93
C THR A 87 1.56 1.91 3.89
N GLN A 88 2.18 0.82 4.33
CA GLN A 88 2.71 -0.23 3.48
C GLN A 88 2.01 -1.52 3.85
N SER A 89 1.67 -2.33 2.86
CA SER A 89 1.09 -3.64 3.10
C SER A 89 1.61 -4.63 2.08
N VAL A 90 1.94 -5.82 2.54
CA VAL A 90 2.56 -6.88 1.76
C VAL A 90 1.83 -8.18 2.07
N GLY A 91 1.38 -8.85 1.01
CA GLY A 91 0.80 -10.18 1.07
C GLY A 91 1.61 -11.15 0.23
N VAL A 92 2.00 -12.28 0.84
CA VAL A 92 2.74 -13.35 0.18
C VAL A 92 1.79 -14.51 -0.11
N TYR A 93 1.82 -15.03 -1.33
CA TYR A 93 0.99 -16.14 -1.82
C TYR A 93 1.81 -17.40 -2.07
N SER A 94 1.15 -18.51 -2.39
CA SER A 94 1.80 -19.79 -2.72
C SER A 94 2.67 -19.71 -3.97
N ASP A 95 2.25 -18.89 -4.95
CA ASP A 95 2.84 -18.81 -6.27
C ASP A 95 2.50 -17.45 -6.92
N ALA A 96 3.13 -17.19 -8.07
CA ALA A 96 2.98 -15.92 -8.76
C ALA A 96 1.61 -15.75 -9.42
N GLU A 97 0.95 -16.86 -9.79
CA GLU A 97 -0.37 -16.82 -10.40
C GLU A 97 -1.44 -16.41 -9.38
N ALA A 98 -1.34 -16.89 -8.14
CA ALA A 98 -2.20 -16.49 -7.03
C ALA A 98 -2.05 -15.01 -6.70
N ALA A 99 -0.81 -14.50 -6.58
CA ALA A 99 -0.53 -13.09 -6.36
C ALA A 99 -1.05 -12.21 -7.51
N ARG A 100 -0.81 -12.66 -8.74
CA ARG A 100 -1.27 -11.97 -9.95
C ARG A 100 -2.79 -11.93 -10.04
N SER A 101 -3.46 -13.04 -9.74
CA SER A 101 -4.92 -13.13 -9.71
C SER A 101 -5.52 -12.22 -8.65
N ALA A 102 -4.90 -12.10 -7.47
CA ALA A 102 -5.33 -11.14 -6.46
C ALA A 102 -5.23 -9.70 -6.96
N PHE A 103 -4.13 -9.35 -7.62
CA PHE A 103 -3.93 -8.03 -8.22
C PHE A 103 -4.91 -7.73 -9.37
N ASP A 104 -5.09 -8.65 -10.32
CA ASP A 104 -5.93 -8.42 -11.50
C ASP A 104 -7.42 -8.27 -11.12
N ARG A 105 -7.85 -8.80 -9.97
CA ARG A 105 -9.19 -8.57 -9.41
C ARG A 105 -9.41 -7.14 -8.91
N LEU A 106 -8.36 -6.39 -8.56
CA LEU A 106 -8.49 -5.04 -8.00
C LEU A 106 -9.05 -4.06 -9.03
N MET A 107 -8.51 -4.11 -10.25
CA MET A 107 -8.79 -3.15 -11.32
C MET A 107 -10.29 -2.95 -11.59
N PRO A 108 -11.10 -3.98 -11.87
CA PRO A 108 -12.52 -3.77 -12.20
C PRO A 108 -13.30 -3.13 -11.06
N ASP A 109 -13.03 -3.47 -9.80
CA ASP A 109 -13.76 -2.90 -8.67
C ASP A 109 -13.26 -1.49 -8.32
N MET A 110 -11.97 -1.21 -8.50
CA MET A 110 -11.44 0.16 -8.34
C MET A 110 -12.02 1.11 -9.40
N VAL A 111 -12.20 0.64 -10.64
CA VAL A 111 -12.88 1.41 -11.69
C VAL A 111 -14.32 1.72 -11.30
N LYS A 112 -15.09 0.73 -10.82
CA LYS A 112 -16.46 0.97 -10.33
C LYS A 112 -16.51 2.02 -9.22
N CYS A 113 -15.58 1.99 -8.27
CA CYS A 113 -15.52 2.99 -7.21
C CYS A 113 -15.20 4.39 -7.76
N SER A 114 -14.25 4.50 -8.70
CA SER A 114 -13.89 5.78 -9.33
C SER A 114 -15.06 6.38 -10.12
N GLU A 115 -15.76 5.56 -10.92
CA GLU A 115 -16.91 5.96 -11.74
C GLU A 115 -18.16 6.29 -10.91
N ALA A 116 -18.25 5.80 -9.66
CA ALA A 116 -19.35 6.14 -8.76
C ALA A 116 -19.32 7.60 -8.29
N HIS A 117 -18.19 8.32 -8.49
CA HIS A 117 -18.03 9.75 -8.15
C HIS A 117 -18.53 10.11 -6.75
N ILE A 118 -18.27 9.24 -5.77
CA ILE A 118 -18.76 9.42 -4.40
C ILE A 118 -17.94 10.51 -3.73
N LYS A 119 -18.64 11.50 -3.17
CA LYS A 119 -18.03 12.63 -2.47
C LYS A 119 -17.10 12.16 -1.34
N ASN A 120 -15.90 12.74 -1.29
CA ASN A 120 -14.77 12.41 -0.38
C ASN A 120 -14.04 11.09 -0.69
N TYR A 121 -14.48 10.36 -1.72
CA TYR A 121 -13.86 9.11 -2.18
C TYR A 121 -13.40 9.22 -3.63
N GLU A 122 -13.31 10.43 -4.17
CA GLU A 122 -12.86 10.64 -5.54
C GLU A 122 -11.35 10.39 -5.68
N PHE A 123 -11.00 9.61 -6.69
CA PHE A 123 -9.64 9.42 -7.17
C PHE A 123 -9.67 9.13 -8.66
N THR A 124 -8.53 9.37 -9.30
CA THR A 124 -8.26 8.86 -10.64
C THR A 124 -7.43 7.60 -10.54
N LEU A 125 -7.67 6.68 -11.47
CA LEU A 125 -6.93 5.43 -11.55
C LEU A 125 -6.08 5.44 -12.82
N THR A 126 -4.83 5.03 -12.68
CA THR A 126 -3.93 4.79 -13.80
C THR A 126 -3.26 3.43 -13.66
N ARG A 127 -2.83 2.87 -14.79
CA ARG A 127 -2.09 1.61 -14.86
C ARG A 127 -0.79 1.84 -15.63
N PRO A 128 0.30 2.25 -14.96
CA PRO A 128 1.56 2.58 -15.62
C PRO A 128 2.16 1.40 -16.39
N ASP A 129 1.95 0.18 -15.89
CA ASP A 129 2.42 -1.06 -16.50
C ASP A 129 1.47 -2.22 -16.16
N SER A 130 1.74 -3.41 -16.70
CA SER A 130 0.87 -4.57 -16.49
C SER A 130 0.79 -5.01 -15.03
N SER A 131 1.79 -4.72 -14.20
CA SER A 131 1.92 -5.14 -12.80
C SER A 131 1.62 -4.06 -11.76
N THR A 132 1.43 -2.80 -12.17
CA THR A 132 1.25 -1.66 -11.25
C THR A 132 -0.07 -0.93 -11.50
N ILE A 133 -0.82 -0.67 -10.42
CA ILE A 133 -1.96 0.26 -10.41
C ILE A 133 -1.59 1.45 -9.53
N PHE A 134 -1.90 2.67 -9.97
CA PHE A 134 -1.70 3.89 -9.21
C PHE A 134 -3.03 4.66 -9.08
N LEU A 135 -3.35 5.02 -7.85
CA LEU A 135 -4.53 5.79 -7.47
C LEU A 135 -4.10 7.18 -7.03
N ASP A 136 -4.70 8.19 -7.64
CA ASP A 136 -4.46 9.59 -7.35
C ASP A 136 -5.75 10.25 -6.82
N SER A 137 -5.80 10.45 -5.51
CA SER A 137 -6.82 11.28 -4.86
C SER A 137 -6.23 12.63 -4.45
N LYS A 138 -7.12 13.61 -4.23
CA LYS A 138 -6.76 14.94 -3.74
C LYS A 138 -5.96 14.91 -2.43
N TYR A 139 -6.27 13.97 -1.53
CA TYR A 139 -5.71 13.92 -0.17
C TYR A 139 -4.70 12.80 0.05
N TRP A 140 -4.75 11.77 -0.78
CA TRP A 140 -3.93 10.57 -0.63
C TRP A 140 -3.54 10.03 -1.99
N LYS A 141 -2.42 9.33 -2.02
CA LYS A 141 -1.98 8.53 -3.17
C LYS A 141 -1.88 7.09 -2.73
N ALA A 142 -2.18 6.16 -3.61
CA ALA A 142 -1.93 4.75 -3.35
C ALA A 142 -1.40 4.05 -4.60
N ALA A 143 -0.57 3.03 -4.41
CA ALA A 143 -0.05 2.22 -5.47
C ALA A 143 -0.09 0.76 -5.07
N TYR A 144 -0.36 -0.10 -6.04
CA TYR A 144 -0.46 -1.55 -5.88
C TYR A 144 0.45 -2.18 -6.91
N ARG A 145 1.24 -3.19 -6.53
CA ARG A 145 2.07 -3.94 -7.48
C ARG A 145 2.14 -5.41 -7.13
N ALA A 146 2.00 -6.25 -8.16
CA ALA A 146 2.29 -7.69 -8.06
C ALA A 146 3.68 -8.00 -8.64
N LYS A 147 4.52 -8.71 -7.88
CA LYS A 147 5.83 -9.19 -8.33
C LYS A 147 6.10 -10.57 -7.72
N SER A 148 6.43 -11.56 -8.56
CA SER A 148 6.60 -12.96 -8.13
C SER A 148 5.39 -13.40 -7.28
N THR A 149 5.62 -14.00 -6.10
CA THR A 149 4.56 -14.47 -5.19
C THR A 149 3.99 -13.38 -4.28
N VAL A 150 4.23 -12.10 -4.58
CA VAL A 150 3.94 -10.97 -3.68
C VAL A 150 2.97 -9.98 -4.32
N LEU A 151 1.97 -9.55 -3.54
CA LEU A 151 1.22 -8.33 -3.77
C LEU A 151 1.66 -7.30 -2.73
N ALA A 152 2.08 -6.13 -3.17
CA ALA A 152 2.46 -5.02 -2.31
C ALA A 152 1.57 -3.81 -2.58
N THR A 153 1.30 -3.04 -1.53
CA THR A 153 0.54 -1.80 -1.62
C THR A 153 1.19 -0.74 -0.76
N THR A 154 1.22 0.49 -1.25
CA THR A 154 1.68 1.65 -0.50
C THR A 154 0.65 2.76 -0.63
N SER A 155 0.35 3.46 0.45
CA SER A 155 -0.44 4.70 0.40
C SER A 155 0.19 5.79 1.24
N THR A 156 0.04 7.03 0.80
CA THR A 156 0.65 8.20 1.47
C THR A 156 -0.33 9.35 1.62
N VAL A 157 -0.15 10.12 2.69
CA VAL A 157 -0.93 11.32 3.04
C VAL A 157 0.01 12.42 3.52
N GLY A 158 -0.24 13.67 3.12
CA GLY A 158 0.40 14.84 3.70
C GLY A 158 1.83 15.17 3.23
N PHE A 159 2.36 14.44 2.25
CA PHE A 159 3.67 14.74 1.65
C PHE A 159 3.58 15.84 0.58
N GLN A 160 4.70 16.55 0.35
CA GLN A 160 4.82 17.54 -0.73
C GLN A 160 4.81 16.90 -2.12
N HIS A 161 5.43 15.72 -2.25
CA HIS A 161 5.49 14.93 -3.49
C HIS A 161 4.95 13.50 -3.23
N PRO A 162 3.66 13.35 -2.88
CA PRO A 162 3.12 12.08 -2.41
C PRO A 162 3.20 10.97 -3.47
N GLU A 163 3.15 11.30 -4.76
CA GLU A 163 3.34 10.36 -5.86
C GLU A 163 4.74 9.71 -5.86
N LEU A 164 5.79 10.53 -5.74
CA LEU A 164 7.18 10.05 -5.71
C LEU A 164 7.44 9.19 -4.48
N VAL A 165 6.91 9.59 -3.33
CA VAL A 165 7.05 8.82 -2.08
C VAL A 165 6.31 7.49 -2.18
N THR A 166 5.07 7.50 -2.69
CA THR A 166 4.26 6.29 -2.83
C THR A 166 4.93 5.28 -3.76
N GLN A 167 5.43 5.74 -4.91
CA GLN A 167 6.12 4.89 -5.87
C GLN A 167 7.49 4.42 -5.35
N GLY A 168 8.29 5.32 -4.78
CA GLY A 168 9.63 4.96 -4.28
C GLY A 168 9.59 3.93 -3.15
N VAL A 169 8.61 4.02 -2.24
CA VAL A 169 8.42 3.00 -1.20
C VAL A 169 7.93 1.69 -1.80
N LEU A 170 7.00 1.72 -2.76
CA LEU A 170 6.55 0.51 -3.45
C LEU A 170 7.68 -0.17 -4.24
N ASP A 171 8.52 0.61 -4.92
CA ASP A 171 9.71 0.14 -5.63
C ASP A 171 10.65 -0.57 -4.65
N ALA A 172 10.98 0.08 -3.52
CA ALA A 172 11.83 -0.51 -2.48
C ALA A 172 11.26 -1.82 -1.89
N ILE A 173 9.94 -1.90 -1.65
CA ILE A 173 9.29 -3.17 -1.25
C ILE A 173 9.52 -4.23 -2.32
N THR A 174 9.27 -3.90 -3.58
CA THR A 174 9.37 -4.87 -4.67
C THR A 174 10.80 -5.24 -5.04
N ASP A 175 11.78 -4.39 -4.78
CA ASP A 175 13.20 -4.71 -4.98
C ASP A 175 13.73 -5.72 -3.95
N ASN A 176 13.09 -5.80 -2.78
CA ASN A 176 13.37 -6.84 -1.78
C ASN A 176 12.78 -8.21 -2.15
N VAL A 177 11.93 -8.29 -3.18
CA VAL A 177 11.37 -9.57 -3.66
C VAL A 177 12.43 -10.32 -4.48
N PRO A 178 12.79 -11.55 -4.10
CA PRO A 178 13.84 -12.34 -4.76
C PRO A 178 13.47 -12.84 -6.17
#